data_AF-A0A7W0ARU6-F1
#
_entry.id   AF-A0A7W0ARU6-F1
#
_cell.length_a   1.000
_cell.length_b   1.000
_cell.length_c   1.000
_cell.angle_alpha   90.00
_cell.angle_beta   90.00
_cell.angle_gamma   90.00
#
_symmetry.space_group_name_H-M   'P 1'
#
loop_
_entity.id
_entity.type
_entity.pdbx_description
1 polymer ?
#
loop_
_entity_poly.entity_id
_entity_poly.type
_entity_poly.pdbx_seq_one_letter_code
_entity_poly.pdbx_strand_id
1 'polypeptide(L)' 'MKRHKANYLDIKYTAKSYDNLLPNDVLDRLIEYMTANKISIDDMSERLKMDKRLVKNFWLRAKVPTEFQTKLILSVIVS' A
#
# COMPACT_ATOMS: atom_id res chain seq x y z
N MET A 1 -33.59 -24.31 -8.98
CA MET A 1 -32.81 -23.52 -7.99
C MET A 1 -31.52 -23.06 -8.64
N LYS A 2 -31.45 -21.81 -9.10
CA LYS A 2 -30.28 -21.27 -9.81
C LYS A 2 -29.22 -20.86 -8.78
N ARG A 3 -28.09 -21.56 -8.78
CA ARG A 3 -26.93 -21.26 -7.92
C ARG A 3 -26.37 -19.88 -8.29
N HIS A 4 -26.30 -18.99 -7.31
CA HIS A 4 -25.67 -17.68 -7.43
C HIS A 4 -24.21 -17.83 -7.93
N LYS A 5 -23.87 -17.14 -9.02
CA LYS A 5 -22.48 -16.86 -9.39
C LYS A 5 -21.91 -15.99 -8.27
N ALA A 6 -21.03 -16.56 -7.45
CA ALA A 6 -20.20 -15.76 -6.55
C ALA A 6 -19.33 -14.85 -7.42
N ASN A 7 -19.50 -13.54 -7.26
CA ASN A 7 -18.70 -12.54 -7.94
C ASN A 7 -17.24 -12.68 -7.47
N TYR A 8 -16.32 -12.90 -8.41
CA TYR A 8 -14.88 -12.93 -8.17
C TYR A 8 -14.29 -11.63 -7.58
N LEU A 9 -15.12 -10.60 -7.40
CA LEU A 9 -14.74 -9.32 -6.79
C LEU A 9 -14.78 -9.37 -5.25
N ASP A 10 -15.46 -10.36 -4.64
CA ASP A 10 -15.64 -10.43 -3.18
C ASP A 10 -14.53 -11.23 -2.46
N ILE A 11 -13.65 -11.92 -3.20
CA ILE A 11 -12.59 -12.79 -2.66
C ILE A 11 -11.23 -12.07 -2.57
N LYS A 12 -11.16 -10.76 -2.79
CA LYS A 12 -9.88 -10.01 -2.67
C LYS A 12 -9.55 -9.55 -1.25
N TYR A 13 -10.48 -9.70 -0.29
CA TYR A 13 -10.31 -9.27 1.10
C TYR A 13 -10.18 -10.41 2.12
N THR A 14 -9.92 -11.64 1.69
CA THR A 14 -9.43 -12.68 2.60
C THR A 14 -7.96 -12.43 2.94
N ALA A 15 -7.73 -11.90 4.15
CA ALA A 15 -6.42 -11.73 4.75
C ALA A 15 -5.63 -13.05 4.75
N LYS A 16 -4.46 -13.07 4.08
CA LYS A 16 -3.23 -13.85 4.37
C LYS A 16 -2.44 -14.16 3.09
N SER A 17 -1.75 -13.15 2.55
CA SER A 17 -0.43 -13.29 1.92
C SER A 17 0.06 -11.90 1.50
N TYR A 18 0.77 -11.20 2.38
CA TYR A 18 1.48 -9.97 1.99
C TYR A 18 2.53 -10.25 0.90
N ASP A 19 2.91 -11.52 0.70
CA ASP A 19 3.83 -12.01 -0.34
C ASP A 19 3.33 -11.85 -1.78
N ASN A 20 2.03 -11.57 -1.99
CA ASN A 20 1.44 -11.46 -3.34
C ASN A 20 0.99 -10.03 -3.72
N LEU A 21 1.28 -9.01 -2.90
CA LEU A 21 0.94 -7.64 -3.26
C LEU A 21 1.90 -7.11 -4.33
N LEU A 22 1.35 -6.63 -5.44
CA LEU A 22 2.17 -5.93 -6.42
C LEU A 22 2.65 -4.61 -5.82
N PRO A 23 3.82 -4.10 -6.23
CA PRO A 23 4.33 -2.81 -5.76
C PRO A 23 3.31 -1.67 -5.85
N ASN A 24 2.44 -1.67 -6.87
CA ASN A 24 1.39 -0.68 -7.03
C ASN A 24 0.25 -0.84 -6.00
N ASP A 25 -0.12 -2.06 -5.62
CA ASP A 25 -1.12 -2.29 -4.57
C ASP A 25 -0.61 -1.78 -3.22
N VAL A 26 0.70 -1.84 -2.98
CA VAL A 26 1.32 -1.28 -1.79
C VAL A 26 1.33 0.24 -1.80
N LEU A 27 1.52 0.86 -2.97
CA LEU A 27 1.35 2.32 -3.12
C LEU A 27 -0.10 2.75 -2.85
N ASP A 28 -1.10 2.00 -3.31
CA ASP A 28 -2.50 2.28 -3.04
C ASP A 28 -2.77 2.33 -1.53
N ARG A 29 -2.32 1.29 -0.81
CA ARG A 29 -2.46 1.21 0.65
C ARG A 29 -1.70 2.31 1.37
N LEU A 30 -0.51 2.70 0.88
CA LEU A 30 0.24 3.81 1.45
C LEU A 30 -0.55 5.12 1.34
N ILE A 31 -1.11 5.39 0.16
CA ILE A 31 -1.90 6.60 -0.11
C ILE A 31 -3.15 6.60 0.77
N GLU A 32 -3.90 5.49 0.81
CA GLU A 32 -5.10 5.34 1.64
C GLU A 32 -4.79 5.56 3.13
N TYR A 33 -3.72 4.94 3.64
CA TYR A 33 -3.30 5.08 5.03
C TYR A 33 -2.96 6.53 5.37
N MET A 34 -2.16 7.19 4.52
CA MET A 34 -1.78 8.60 4.71
C MET A 34 -3.00 9.53 4.66
N THR A 35 -3.91 9.33 3.70
CA THR A 35 -5.14 10.12 3.58
C THR A 35 -6.05 9.93 4.78
N ALA A 36 -6.29 8.68 5.20
CA ALA A 36 -7.18 8.36 6.32
C ALA A 36 -6.67 8.96 7.65
N ASN A 37 -5.35 8.94 7.86
CA ASN A 37 -4.72 9.45 9.07
C ASN A 37 -4.25 10.91 8.97
N LYS A 38 -4.49 11.58 7.83
CA LYS A 38 -4.02 12.95 7.54
C LYS A 38 -2.50 13.14 7.75
N ILE A 39 -1.73 12.11 7.40
CA ILE A 39 -0.26 12.09 7.54
C ILE A 39 0.36 12.82 6.35
N SER A 40 1.27 13.76 6.62
CA SER A 40 1.97 14.48 5.57
C SER A 40 3.06 13.61 4.92
N ILE A 41 3.52 14.00 3.73
CA ILE A 41 4.67 13.33 3.09
C ILE A 41 5.92 13.43 3.99
N ASP A 42 6.07 14.54 4.72
CA ASP A 42 7.17 14.73 5.68
C ASP A 42 7.13 13.70 6.80
N ASP A 43 6.00 13.60 7.50
CA ASP A 43 5.82 12.64 8.59
C ASP A 43 5.99 11.20 8.11
N MET A 44 5.48 10.88 6.92
CA MET A 44 5.61 9.54 6.35
C MET A 44 7.07 9.24 5.95
N SER A 45 7.81 10.24 5.48
CA SER A 45 9.24 10.09 5.17
C SER A 45 10.07 9.77 6.41
N GLU A 46 9.75 10.39 7.55
CA GLU A 46 10.38 10.09 8.84
C GLU A 46 10.04 8.68 9.31
N ARG A 47 8.76 8.27 9.23
CA ARG A 47 8.31 6.92 9.62
C ARG A 47 8.98 5.82 8.79
N LEU A 48 9.08 6.03 7.48
CA LEU A 48 9.72 5.08 6.56
C LEU A 48 11.24 5.15 6.58
N LYS A 49 11.83 6.18 7.22
CA LYS A 49 13.26 6.53 7.12
C LYS A 49 13.72 6.62 5.66
N MET A 50 12.88 7.22 4.81
CA MET A 50 13.11 7.39 3.38
C MET A 50 13.19 8.87 3.05
N ASP A 51 13.87 9.20 1.95
CA ASP A 51 13.92 10.57 1.45
C ASP A 51 12.51 11.09 1.09
N LYS A 52 12.20 12.32 1.48
CA LYS A 52 10.90 12.98 1.22
C LYS A 52 10.51 12.97 -0.26
N ARG A 53 11.47 13.22 -1.15
CA ARG A 53 11.23 13.23 -2.61
C ARG A 53 10.88 11.83 -3.09
N LEU A 54 11.48 10.79 -2.52
CA LEU A 54 11.12 9.40 -2.82
C LEU A 54 9.68 9.09 -2.41
N VAL A 55 9.28 9.45 -1.18
CA VAL A 55 7.89 9.26 -0.70
C VAL A 55 6.89 10.07 -1.54
N LYS A 56 7.25 11.28 -1.95
CA LYS A 56 6.44 12.07 -2.90
C LYS A 56 6.30 11.38 -4.26
N ASN A 57 7.35 10.76 -4.77
CA ASN A 57 7.28 10.03 -6.04
C ASN A 57 6.40 8.77 -5.92
N PHE A 58 6.41 8.09 -4.77
CA PHE A 58 5.49 6.99 -4.47
C PHE A 58 4.03 7.47 -4.41
N TRP A 59 3.78 8.58 -3.72
CA TRP A 59 2.46 9.21 -3.66
C TRP A 59 1.90 9.57 -5.05
N LEU A 60 2.76 10.15 -5.90
CA LEU A 60 2.39 10.52 -7.28
C LEU A 60 2.42 9.33 -8.25
N ARG A 61 2.75 8.12 -7.79
CA ARG A 61 2.99 6.92 -8.62
C ARG A 61 4.02 7.13 -9.73
N ALA A 62 4.91 8.11 -9.57
CA ALA A 62 5.98 8.41 -10.49
C ALA A 62 7.14 7.39 -10.38
N LYS A 63 7.19 6.63 -9.27
CA LYS A 63 8.17 5.57 -9.06
C LYS A 63 7.52 4.35 -8.40
N VAL A 64 7.93 3.18 -8.85
CA VAL A 64 7.55 1.89 -8.26
C VAL A 64 8.53 1.55 -7.14
N PRO A 65 8.06 1.15 -5.94
CA PRO A 65 8.94 0.77 -4.85
C PRO A 65 9.66 -0.55 -5.18
N THR A 66 10.90 -0.69 -4.71
CA THR A 66 11.62 -1.97 -4.74
C THR A 66 10.98 -2.95 -3.77
N GLU A 67 11.34 -4.23 -3.85
CA GLU A 67 10.85 -5.25 -2.89
C GLU A 67 11.13 -4.87 -1.43
N PHE A 68 12.34 -4.37 -1.14
CA PHE A 68 12.70 -3.90 0.20
C PHE A 68 11.84 -2.72 0.66
N GLN A 69 11.63 -1.74 -0.22
CA GLN A 69 10.79 -0.57 0.08
C GLN A 69 9.33 -0.96 0.27
N THR A 70 8.84 -1.93 -0.50
CA THR A 70 7.50 -2.51 -0.37
C THR A 70 7.31 -3.12 1.02
N LYS A 71 8.28 -3.92 1.48
CA LYS A 71 8.27 -4.50 2.84
C LYS A 71 8.29 -3.44 3.94
N LEU A 72 9.12 -2.41 3.79
CA LEU A 72 9.16 -1.29 4.74
C LEU A 72 7.83 -0.54 4.80
N ILE A 73 7.24 -0.19 3.65
CA ILE A 73 5.95 0.48 3.57
C ILE A 73 4.88 -0.37 4.27
N LEU A 74 4.82 -1.66 3.95
CA LEU A 74 3.88 -2.59 4.59
C LEU A 74 4.07 -2.67 6.10
N SER A 75 5.31 -2.70 6.60
CA SER A 75 5.57 -2.73 8.04
C SER A 75 5.03 -1.51 8.79
N VAL A 76 5.07 -0.32 8.16
CA VAL A 76 4.59 0.92 8.78
C VAL A 76 3.07 1.04 8.74
N ILE A 77 2.42 0.60 7.66
CA ILE A 77 0.96 0.73 7.52
C ILE A 77 0.16 -0.38 8.20
N VAL A 78 0.79 -1.53 8.50
CA VAL A 78 0.16 -2.68 9.18
C VAL A 78 0.39 -2.67 10.69
N SER A 79 1.37 -1.90 11.19
CA SER A 79 1.61 -1.70 12.62
C SER A 79 0.58 -0.77 13.24
#